data_AF-A0A417GQ54-F1
#
_entry.id   AF-A0A417GQ54-F1
#
_cell.length_a   1.000
_cell.length_b   1.000
_cell.length_c   1.000
_cell.angle_alpha   90.00
_cell.angle_beta   90.00
_cell.angle_gamma   90.00
#
_symmetry.space_group_name_H-M   'P 1'
#
loop_
_entity.id
_entity.type
_entity.pdbx_description
1 polymer ?
#
loop_
_entity_poly.entity_id
_entity_poly.type
_entity_poly.pdbx_seq_one_letter_code
_entity_poly.pdbx_strand_id
1 'polypeptide(L)'
;MAMKYDKMIAVNKAESEKKVEKAIQAIEDMRSRGIQVSVTELTRCTGLSRGFFYKNILVRQKLDEATKQFLPIREGQTARNQFVRDNKLQTIREDFGKSEAENQRLKLENAQLAQRCTDLQKEVDALKKRLDRKEIALLKKI
;
A
#
# COMPACT_ATOMS: atom_id res chain seq x y z
N MET A 1 34.65 -57.43 -3.21
CA MET A 1 34.54 -56.00 -3.59
C MET A 1 33.27 -55.31 -3.03
N ALA A 2 32.21 -56.03 -2.62
CA ALA A 2 30.99 -55.43 -2.04
C ALA A 2 31.20 -54.72 -0.68
N MET A 3 31.97 -55.30 0.24
CA MET A 3 32.17 -54.74 1.59
C MET A 3 32.77 -53.32 1.67
N LYS A 4 33.59 -52.91 0.70
CA LYS A 4 34.17 -51.55 0.69
C LYS A 4 33.13 -50.49 0.32
N TYR A 5 32.23 -50.82 -0.60
CA TYR A 5 31.18 -49.92 -1.05
C TYR A 5 30.11 -49.76 0.03
N ASP A 6 29.68 -50.85 0.66
CA ASP A 6 28.68 -50.80 1.74
C ASP A 6 29.17 -49.99 2.95
N LYS A 7 30.45 -50.15 3.33
CA LYS A 7 31.08 -49.31 4.38
C LYS A 7 31.09 -47.83 4.00
N MET A 8 31.41 -47.51 2.76
CA MET A 8 31.43 -46.12 2.28
C MET A 8 30.03 -45.51 2.30
N ILE A 9 29.00 -46.25 1.87
CA ILE A 9 27.61 -45.78 1.92
C ILE A 9 27.16 -45.56 3.37
N ALA A 10 27.49 -46.47 4.28
CA ALA A 10 27.18 -46.34 5.71
C ALA A 10 27.83 -45.09 6.33
N VAL A 11 29.11 -44.83 6.04
CA VAL A 11 29.81 -43.64 6.54
C VAL A 11 29.19 -42.36 5.98
N ASN A 12 28.93 -42.30 4.67
CA ASN A 12 28.30 -41.13 4.04
C ASN A 12 26.89 -40.86 4.59
N LYS A 13 26.12 -41.92 4.86
CA LYS A 13 24.80 -41.80 5.46
C LYS A 13 24.87 -41.23 6.87
N ALA A 14 25.77 -41.75 7.71
CA ALA A 14 25.97 -41.25 9.07
C ALA A 14 26.44 -39.78 9.10
N GLU A 15 27.32 -39.37 8.17
CA GLU A 15 27.71 -37.97 8.05
C GLU A 15 26.56 -37.07 7.60
N SER A 16 25.73 -37.56 6.68
CA SER A 16 24.53 -36.84 6.24
C SER A 16 23.55 -36.65 7.39
N GLU A 17 23.30 -37.70 8.18
CA GLU A 17 22.43 -37.66 9.36
C GLU A 17 22.92 -36.63 10.39
N LYS A 18 24.22 -36.58 10.69
CA LYS A 18 24.81 -35.54 11.57
C LYS A 18 24.58 -34.12 11.05
N LYS A 19 24.69 -33.91 9.73
CA LYS A 19 24.43 -32.59 9.12
C LYS A 19 22.95 -32.21 9.22
N VAL A 20 22.04 -33.18 9.08
CA VAL A 20 20.59 -32.97 9.24
C VAL A 20 20.28 -32.58 10.68
N GLU A 21 20.80 -33.31 11.66
CA GLU A 21 20.60 -33.03 13.08
C GLU A 21 21.10 -31.64 13.45
N LYS A 22 22.31 -31.27 13.01
CA LYS A 22 22.87 -29.92 13.21
C LYS A 22 21.99 -28.83 12.60
N ALA A 23 21.43 -29.05 11.41
CA ALA A 23 20.56 -28.10 10.75
C ALA A 23 19.22 -27.93 11.49
N ILE A 24 18.61 -29.03 11.94
CA ILE A 24 17.37 -29.00 12.71
C ILE A 24 17.57 -28.30 14.05
N GLN A 25 18.66 -28.61 14.77
CA GLN A 25 18.98 -27.94 16.04
C GLN A 25 19.13 -26.43 15.84
N ALA A 26 19.83 -25.99 14.80
CA ALA A 26 19.99 -24.57 14.52
C ALA A 26 18.66 -23.86 14.18
N ILE A 27 17.74 -24.55 13.51
CA ILE A 27 16.38 -24.04 13.24
C ILE A 27 15.62 -23.83 14.55
N GLU A 28 15.64 -24.83 15.45
CA GLU A 28 14.95 -24.74 16.75
C GLU A 28 15.62 -23.72 17.69
N ASP A 29 16.95 -23.60 17.67
CA ASP A 29 17.68 -22.58 18.43
C ASP A 29 17.32 -21.17 17.97
N MET A 30 17.26 -20.93 16.66
CA MET A 30 16.83 -19.63 16.13
C MET A 30 15.37 -19.33 16.48
N ARG A 31 14.51 -20.35 16.40
CA ARG A 31 13.09 -20.27 16.76
C ARG A 31 12.89 -19.93 18.23
N SER A 32 13.59 -20.61 19.14
CA SER A 32 13.52 -20.37 20.59
C SER A 32 14.04 -18.99 20.99
N ARG A 33 15.03 -18.46 20.26
CA ARG A 33 15.55 -17.09 20.43
C ARG A 33 14.64 -16.01 19.84
N GLY A 34 13.54 -16.38 19.17
CA GLY A 34 12.64 -15.44 18.53
C GLY A 34 13.30 -14.69 17.37
N ILE A 35 14.25 -15.32 16.67
CA ILE A 35 14.90 -14.76 15.48
C ILE A 35 14.25 -15.34 14.24
N GLN A 36 14.04 -14.52 13.21
CA GLN A 36 13.52 -15.00 11.94
C GLN A 36 14.45 -16.07 11.35
N VAL A 37 13.93 -17.29 11.20
CA VAL A 37 14.67 -18.39 10.59
C VAL A 37 14.81 -18.13 9.09
N SER A 38 16.05 -18.12 8.59
CA SER A 38 16.34 -17.95 7.16
C SER A 38 17.56 -18.79 6.75
N VAL A 39 17.62 -19.19 5.48
CA VAL A 39 18.75 -19.98 4.95
C VAL A 39 20.07 -19.23 5.08
N THR A 40 20.08 -17.91 4.92
CA THR A 40 21.30 -17.10 5.04
C THR A 40 21.87 -17.16 6.45
N GLU A 41 21.02 -17.00 7.46
CA GLU A 41 21.44 -17.07 8.86
C GLU A 41 21.80 -18.51 9.27
N LEU A 42 21.05 -19.50 8.80
CA LEU A 42 21.37 -20.90 9.06
C LEU A 42 22.71 -21.31 8.45
N THR A 43 23.04 -20.86 7.24
CA THR A 43 24.37 -21.07 6.64
C THR A 43 25.46 -20.43 7.49
N ARG A 44 25.25 -19.21 7.99
CA ARG A 44 26.20 -18.50 8.86
C ARG A 44 26.42 -19.21 10.19
N CYS A 45 25.36 -19.71 10.82
CA CYS A 45 25.42 -20.37 12.14
C CYS A 45 25.94 -21.81 12.06
N THR A 46 25.54 -22.58 11.04
CA THR A 46 25.87 -24.01 10.94
C THR A 46 27.12 -24.30 10.12
N GLY A 47 27.52 -23.38 9.23
CA GLY A 47 28.56 -23.59 8.22
C GLY A 47 28.13 -24.52 7.07
N LEU A 48 26.84 -24.91 7.02
CA LEU A 48 26.32 -25.78 5.96
C LEU A 48 25.98 -24.97 4.71
N SER A 49 26.17 -25.58 3.54
CA SER A 49 25.89 -24.91 2.27
C SER A 49 24.40 -24.62 2.12
N ARG A 50 24.05 -23.52 1.44
CA ARG A 50 22.65 -23.19 1.10
C ARG A 50 21.94 -24.35 0.40
N GLY A 51 22.66 -25.04 -0.51
CA GLY A 51 22.14 -26.20 -1.23
C GLY A 51 21.73 -27.36 -0.32
N PHE A 52 22.40 -27.55 0.83
CA PHE A 52 22.02 -28.57 1.82
C PHE A 52 20.61 -28.32 2.37
N PHE A 53 20.32 -27.07 2.74
CA PHE A 53 19.00 -26.66 3.27
C PHE A 53 17.86 -26.80 2.25
N TYR A 54 18.15 -26.69 0.95
CA TYR A 54 17.14 -26.84 -0.10
C TYR A 54 16.93 -28.28 -0.56
N LYS A 55 18.00 -29.11 -0.56
CA LYS A 55 17.97 -30.48 -1.10
C LYS A 55 17.48 -31.50 -0.07
N ASN A 56 17.76 -31.30 1.22
CA ASN A 56 17.29 -32.22 2.24
C ASN A 56 15.83 -31.93 2.59
N ILE A 57 14.93 -32.87 2.28
CA ILE A 57 13.48 -32.70 2.47
C ILE A 57 13.10 -32.46 3.93
N LEU A 58 13.73 -33.18 4.87
CA LEU A 58 13.43 -33.05 6.30
C LEU A 58 13.81 -31.66 6.83
N VAL A 59 15.02 -31.20 6.49
CA VAL A 59 15.48 -29.86 6.87
C VAL A 59 14.61 -28.78 6.24
N ARG A 60 14.22 -28.94 4.97
CA ARG A 60 13.35 -27.99 4.28
C ARG A 60 11.96 -27.92 4.90
N GLN A 61 11.35 -29.05 5.23
CA GLN A 61 10.06 -29.09 5.92
C GLN A 61 10.13 -28.36 7.27
N LYS A 62 11.17 -28.62 8.07
CA LYS A 62 11.38 -27.92 9.34
C LYS A 62 11.61 -26.43 9.19
N LEU A 63 12.37 -26.02 8.18
CA LEU A 63 12.57 -24.61 7.85
C LEU A 63 11.25 -23.92 7.47
N ASP A 64 10.43 -24.57 6.63
CA ASP A 64 9.14 -24.04 6.20
C ASP A 64 8.16 -23.94 7.38
N GLU A 65 8.13 -24.92 8.29
CA GLU A 65 7.36 -24.88 9.54
C GLU A 65 7.77 -23.71 10.43
N ALA A 66 9.08 -23.55 10.68
CA ALA A 66 9.60 -22.46 11.49
C ALA A 66 9.32 -21.09 10.86
N THR A 67 9.42 -20.98 9.53
CA THR A 67 9.12 -19.75 8.79
C THR A 67 7.63 -19.40 8.85
N LYS A 68 6.74 -20.39 8.73
CA LYS A 68 5.28 -20.20 8.84
C LYS A 68 4.86 -19.76 10.24
N GLN A 69 5.48 -20.30 11.28
CA GLN A 69 5.20 -19.88 12.65
C GLN A 69 5.76 -18.49 12.97
N PHE A 70 6.84 -18.10 12.29
CA PHE A 70 7.39 -16.75 12.36
C PHE A 70 6.70 -15.77 11.39
N LEU A 71 5.71 -16.20 10.59
CA LEU A 71 4.81 -15.25 9.95
C LEU A 71 4.15 -14.50 11.10
N PRO A 72 4.49 -13.21 11.30
CA PRO A 72 3.80 -12.44 12.31
C PRO A 72 2.35 -12.47 11.91
N ILE A 73 1.44 -12.53 12.88
CA ILE A 73 0.17 -11.78 13.01
C ILE A 73 -0.12 -10.82 11.83
N ARG A 74 -0.14 -11.31 10.59
CA ARG A 74 -0.19 -10.53 9.36
C ARG A 74 -1.60 -10.59 8.83
N GLU A 75 -2.29 -11.71 8.99
CA GLU A 75 -3.71 -11.80 8.62
C GLU A 75 -4.58 -10.87 9.47
N GLY A 76 -4.40 -10.84 10.80
CA GLY A 76 -5.14 -9.92 11.68
C GLY A 76 -4.79 -8.43 11.47
N GLN A 77 -3.51 -8.12 11.23
CA GLN A 77 -3.10 -6.75 10.91
C GLN A 77 -3.53 -6.32 9.50
N THR A 78 -3.54 -7.24 8.52
CA THR A 78 -4.00 -6.95 7.16
C THR A 78 -5.50 -6.70 7.13
N ALA A 79 -6.30 -7.52 7.84
CA ALA A 79 -7.74 -7.30 7.95
C ALA A 79 -8.10 -5.98 8.66
N ARG A 80 -7.42 -5.66 9.78
CA ARG A 80 -7.60 -4.38 10.48
C ARG A 80 -7.16 -3.20 9.63
N ASN A 81 -6.02 -3.30 8.94
CA ASN A 81 -5.53 -2.26 8.04
C ASN A 81 -6.41 -2.11 6.79
N GLN A 82 -7.03 -3.20 6.32
CA GLN A 82 -7.98 -3.16 5.21
C GLN A 82 -9.27 -2.46 5.63
N PHE A 83 -9.85 -2.82 6.78
CA PHE A 83 -11.02 -2.13 7.33
C PHE A 83 -10.79 -0.62 7.57
N VAL A 84 -9.61 -0.24 8.09
CA VAL A 84 -9.24 1.17 8.27
C VAL A 84 -9.07 1.89 6.93
N ARG A 85 -8.50 1.22 5.91
CA ARG A 85 -8.38 1.78 4.55
C ARG A 85 -9.75 1.94 3.90
N ASP A 86 -10.63 0.97 4.04
CA ASP A 86 -11.96 0.97 3.45
C ASP A 86 -12.84 2.07 4.06
N ASN A 87 -12.78 2.26 5.39
CA ASN A 87 -13.45 3.39 6.05
C ASN A 87 -12.90 4.74 5.57
N LYS A 88 -11.57 4.91 5.50
CA LYS A 88 -10.97 6.15 5.00
C LYS A 88 -11.37 6.43 3.55
N LEU A 89 -11.38 5.41 2.69
CA LEU A 89 -11.83 5.54 1.30
C LEU A 89 -13.31 5.93 1.21
N GLN A 90 -14.15 5.41 2.10
CA GLN A 90 -15.55 5.79 2.16
C GLN A 90 -15.73 7.26 2.57
N THR A 91 -15.06 7.72 3.63
CA THR A 91 -15.10 9.13 4.04
C THR A 91 -14.62 10.06 2.91
N ILE A 92 -13.52 9.70 2.24
CA ILE A 92 -13.00 10.49 1.11
C ILE A 92 -14.01 10.57 -0.03
N ARG A 93 -14.72 9.48 -0.35
CA ARG A 93 -15.77 9.49 -1.38
C ARG A 93 -16.94 10.38 -1.01
N GLU A 94 -17.38 10.34 0.24
CA GLU A 94 -18.47 11.19 0.73
C GLU A 94 -18.09 12.67 0.68
N ASP A 95 -16.88 13.01 1.12
CA ASP A 95 -16.37 14.39 1.08
C ASP A 95 -16.16 14.88 -0.36
N PHE A 96 -15.67 14.02 -1.25
CA PHE A 96 -15.55 14.33 -2.66
C PHE A 96 -16.92 14.65 -3.28
N GLY A 97 -17.94 13.83 -3.01
CA GLY A 97 -19.30 14.06 -3.51
C GLY A 97 -19.92 15.37 -2.98
N LYS A 98 -19.73 15.69 -1.70
CA LYS A 98 -20.19 16.97 -1.12
C LYS A 98 -19.48 18.17 -1.78
N SER A 99 -18.16 18.07 -1.95
CA SER A 99 -17.36 19.12 -2.59
C SER A 99 -17.76 19.32 -4.04
N GLU A 100 -18.02 18.24 -4.78
CA GLU A 100 -18.47 18.31 -6.17
C GLU A 100 -19.85 18.96 -6.29
N ALA A 101 -20.80 18.59 -5.43
CA ALA A 101 -22.14 19.19 -5.40
C ALA A 101 -22.08 20.69 -5.09
N GLU A 102 -21.27 21.09 -4.12
CA GLU A 102 -21.09 22.51 -3.79
C GLU A 102 -20.42 23.27 -4.95
N ASN A 103 -19.44 22.66 -5.62
CA ASN A 103 -18.79 23.26 -6.79
C ASN A 103 -19.79 23.48 -7.94
N GLN A 104 -20.67 22.52 -8.19
CA GLN A 104 -21.74 22.67 -9.18
C GLN A 104 -22.73 23.79 -8.80
N ARG A 105 -23.12 23.87 -7.52
CA ARG A 105 -23.99 24.95 -7.01
C ARG A 105 -23.36 26.33 -7.22
N LEU A 106 -22.09 26.47 -6.84
CA LEU A 106 -21.33 27.72 -6.98
C LEU A 106 -21.13 28.11 -8.45
N LYS A 107 -20.94 27.15 -9.36
CA LYS A 107 -20.88 27.42 -10.80
C LYS A 107 -22.20 28.00 -11.33
N LEU A 108 -23.34 27.44 -10.89
CA LEU A 108 -24.65 27.95 -11.27
C LEU A 108 -24.88 29.37 -10.73
N GLU A 109 -24.55 29.60 -9.46
CA GLU A 109 -24.67 30.90 -8.81
C GLU A 109 -23.78 31.96 -9.50
N ASN A 110 -22.53 31.61 -9.81
CA ASN A 110 -21.64 32.49 -10.57
C ASN A 110 -22.19 32.83 -11.96
N ALA A 111 -22.76 31.86 -12.68
CA ALA A 111 -23.37 32.12 -13.99
C ALA A 111 -24.56 33.09 -13.88
N GLN A 112 -25.41 32.92 -12.86
CA GLN A 112 -26.54 33.82 -12.60
C GLN A 112 -26.08 35.23 -12.22
N LEU A 113 -25.07 35.36 -11.36
CA LEU A 113 -24.51 36.65 -10.97
C LEU A 113 -23.85 37.35 -12.16
N ALA A 114 -23.11 36.62 -12.99
CA ALA A 114 -22.53 37.16 -14.22
C ALA A 114 -23.61 37.71 -15.14
N GLN A 115 -24.68 36.94 -15.39
CA GLN A 115 -25.82 37.40 -16.18
C GLN A 115 -26.42 38.68 -15.61
N ARG A 116 -26.69 38.71 -14.30
CA ARG A 116 -27.26 39.88 -13.62
C ARG A 116 -26.36 41.11 -13.74
N CYS A 117 -25.05 40.94 -13.64
CA CYS A 117 -24.09 42.03 -13.86
C CYS A 117 -24.17 42.57 -15.29
N THR A 118 -24.31 41.70 -16.29
CA THR A 118 -24.44 42.16 -17.69
C THR A 118 -25.73 42.95 -17.92
N ASP A 119 -26.83 42.56 -17.28
CA ASP A 119 -28.12 43.25 -17.45
C ASP A 119 -28.14 44.60 -16.74
N LEU A 120 -27.59 44.68 -15.53
CA LEU A 120 -27.38 45.95 -14.83
C LEU A 120 -26.47 46.90 -15.61
N GLN A 121 -25.41 46.37 -16.25
CA GLN A 121 -24.53 47.19 -17.09
C GLN A 121 -25.29 47.82 -18.26
N LYS A 122 -26.17 47.05 -18.94
CA LYS A 122 -27.01 47.58 -20.02
C LYS A 122 -27.97 48.67 -19.52
N GLU A 123 -28.56 48.49 -18.34
CA GLU A 123 -29.45 49.48 -17.73
C GLU A 123 -28.70 50.79 -17.42
N VAL A 124 -27.52 50.68 -16.82
CA VAL A 124 -26.65 51.84 -16.54
C VAL A 124 -26.32 52.59 -17.84
N ASP A 125 -25.93 51.88 -18.90
CA ASP A 125 -25.59 52.51 -20.19
C ASP A 125 -26.81 53.15 -20.86
N ALA A 126 -27.99 52.55 -20.72
CA ALA A 126 -29.24 53.11 -21.23
C ALA A 126 -29.63 54.40 -20.48
N LEU A 127 -29.46 54.42 -19.15
CA LEU A 127 -29.72 55.60 -18.32
C LEU A 127 -28.74 56.73 -18.62
N LYS A 128 -27.45 56.43 -18.78
CA LYS A 128 -26.43 57.40 -19.21
C LYS A 128 -26.82 58.06 -20.54
N LYS A 129 -27.14 57.27 -21.56
CA LYS A 129 -27.59 57.79 -22.87
C LYS A 129 -28.84 58.67 -22.76
N ARG A 130 -29.78 58.36 -21.85
CA ARG A 130 -30.98 59.19 -21.62
C ARG A 130 -30.62 60.51 -20.94
N LEU A 131 -29.68 60.49 -19.99
CA LEU A 131 -29.19 61.68 -19.31
C LEU A 131 -28.48 62.60 -20.31
N ASP A 132 -27.55 62.09 -21.09
CA ASP A 132 -26.80 62.85 -22.10
C ASP A 132 -27.75 63.56 -23.09
N ARG A 133 -28.80 62.85 -23.54
CA ARG A 133 -29.83 63.42 -24.43
C ARG A 133 -30.61 64.56 -23.76
N LYS A 134 -30.95 64.44 -22.47
CA LYS A 134 -31.64 65.49 -21.71
C LYS A 134 -30.74 66.71 -21.51
N GLU A 135 -29.47 66.50 -21.18
CA GLU A 135 -28.48 67.56 -21.02
C GLU A 135 -28.30 68.35 -22.33
N ILE A 136 -28.13 67.66 -23.46
CA ILE A 136 -28.05 68.29 -24.79
C ILE A 136 -29.33 69.08 -25.11
N ALA A 137 -30.51 68.54 -24.78
CA ALA A 137 -31.78 69.23 -25.03
C ALA A 137 -31.97 70.49 -24.18
N LEU A 138 -31.44 70.51 -22.95
CA LEU A 138 -31.44 71.69 -22.08
C LEU A 138 -30.47 72.76 -22.61
N LEU A 139 -29.26 72.38 -23.01
CA LEU A 139 -28.26 73.30 -23.56
C LEU A 139 -28.72 73.99 -24.85
N LYS A 140 -29.57 73.32 -25.66
CA LYS A 140 -30.14 73.89 -26.90
C LYS A 140 -31.30 74.88 -26.68
N LYS A 141 -31.80 75.02 -25.44
CA LYS A 141 -32.91 75.93 -25.10
C LYS A 141 -32.45 77.29 -24.56
N ILE A 142 -31.14 77.47 -24.36
CA ILE A 142 -30.48 78.72 -23.97
C ILE A 142 -29.95 79.37 -25.24
#